data_AF-W4QDK9-F1
#
_entry.id   AF-W4QDK9-F1
#
_cell.length_a   1.000
_cell.length_b   1.000
_cell.length_c   1.000
_cell.angle_alpha   90.00
_cell.angle_beta   90.00
_cell.angle_gamma   90.00
#
_symmetry.space_group_name_H-M   'P 1'
#
loop_
_entity.id
_entity.type
_entity.pdbx_description
1 polymer ?
#
loop_
_entity_poly.entity_id
_entity_poly.type
_entity_poly.pdbx_seq_one_letter_code
_entity_poly.pdbx_strand_id
1 'polypeptide(L)'
;MGWFLTVIGVGLYLNYVTILNSSEELLFVIPFSFYFILFFYMIVVIWIFPLLAHYQTNWFGYIRNAVIIGLTKIHYTMASGLVIFLVVYFSLDYPGIIPFFSIGLTAIGCMWIAMQIFGQLDQRTS
;
A
#
# COMPACT_ATOMS: atom_id res chain seq x y z
N MET A 1 -10.30 -0.31 -10.81
CA MET A 1 -9.33 0.19 -9.82
C MET A 1 -7.99 -0.50 -9.85
N GLY A 2 -7.93 -1.84 -9.77
CA GLY A 2 -6.65 -2.57 -9.86
C GLY A 2 -5.79 -2.13 -11.04
N TRP A 3 -6.34 -2.15 -12.26
CA TRP A 3 -5.64 -1.69 -13.47
C TRP A 3 -5.11 -0.25 -13.40
N PHE A 4 -5.84 0.67 -12.78
CA PHE A 4 -5.42 2.06 -12.64
C PHE A 4 -4.22 2.18 -11.68
N LEU A 5 -4.25 1.46 -10.56
CA LEU A 5 -3.12 1.34 -9.64
C LEU A 5 -1.93 0.70 -10.36
N THR A 6 -2.15 -0.36 -11.14
CA THR A 6 -1.09 -1.01 -11.94
C THR A 6 -0.43 -0.02 -12.91
N VAL A 7 -1.20 0.80 -13.63
CA VAL A 7 -0.65 1.82 -14.54
C VAL A 7 0.22 2.83 -13.80
N ILE A 8 -0.23 3.32 -12.63
CA ILE A 8 0.56 4.24 -11.79
C ILE A 8 1.84 3.54 -11.30
N GLY A 9 1.75 2.30 -10.85
CA GLY A 9 2.88 1.50 -10.41
C GLY A 9 3.91 1.27 -11.52
N VAL A 10 3.47 1.00 -12.75
CA VAL A 10 4.36 0.90 -13.92
C VAL A 10 5.04 2.23 -14.19
N GLY A 11 4.33 3.36 -14.09
CA GLY A 11 4.92 4.69 -14.23
C GLY A 11 6.01 4.97 -13.19
N LEU A 12 5.77 4.60 -11.93
CA LEU A 12 6.77 4.70 -10.86
C LEU A 12 7.97 3.78 -11.10
N TYR A 13 7.75 2.57 -11.61
CA TYR A 13 8.83 1.64 -11.95
C TYR A 13 9.72 2.18 -13.08
N LEU A 14 9.13 2.75 -14.13
CA LEU A 14 9.88 3.40 -15.21
C LEU A 14 10.70 4.59 -14.67
N ASN A 15 10.14 5.36 -13.74
CA ASN A 15 10.85 6.45 -13.09
C ASN A 15 12.04 5.94 -12.28
N TYR A 16 11.88 4.84 -11.53
CA TYR A 16 12.95 4.18 -10.81
C TYR A 16 14.08 3.70 -11.74
N VAL A 17 13.73 3.02 -12.84
CA VAL A 17 14.72 2.55 -13.84
C VAL A 17 15.46 3.73 -14.46
N THR A 18 14.78 4.86 -14.69
CA THR A 18 15.40 6.08 -15.20
C THR A 18 16.41 6.66 -14.20
N ILE A 19 16.04 6.72 -12.92
CA ILE A 19 16.93 7.18 -11.84
C ILE A 19 18.17 6.28 -11.75
N LEU A 20 18.02 4.96 -11.88
CA LEU A 20 19.10 3.99 -11.81
C LEU A 20 20.09 4.09 -12.98
N ASN A 21 19.58 4.37 -14.19
CA ASN A 21 20.40 4.52 -15.41
C ASN A 21 20.96 5.93 -15.59
N SER A 22 20.59 6.88 -14.73
CA SER A 22 21.15 8.22 -14.75
C SER A 22 22.48 8.21 -14.00
N SER A 23 23.57 8.50 -14.69
CA SER A 23 24.92 8.60 -14.12
C SER A 23 25.01 9.77 -13.13
N GLU A 24 25.22 9.44 -11.85
CA GLU A 24 25.70 10.18 -10.65
C GLU A 24 25.39 11.68 -10.41
N GLU A 25 25.01 12.48 -11.40
CA GLU A 25 24.67 13.91 -11.29
C GLU A 25 23.17 14.15 -11.01
N LEU A 26 22.46 13.20 -10.41
CA LEU A 26 21.11 13.45 -9.96
C LEU A 26 21.14 14.26 -8.66
N LEU A 27 20.55 15.45 -8.71
CA LEU A 27 20.28 16.25 -7.52
C LEU A 27 19.53 15.40 -6.50
N PHE A 28 20.04 15.34 -5.26
CA PHE A 28 19.48 14.57 -4.13
C PHE A 28 17.95 14.74 -3.96
N VAL A 29 17.40 15.88 -4.37
CA VAL A 29 15.97 16.18 -4.33
C VAL A 29 15.12 15.20 -5.18
N ILE A 30 15.66 14.68 -6.29
CA ILE A 30 14.95 13.82 -7.23
C ILE A 30 14.65 12.44 -6.61
N PRO A 31 15.64 11.66 -6.15
CA PRO A 31 15.37 10.39 -5.47
C PRO A 31 14.57 10.59 -4.18
N PHE A 32 14.80 11.67 -3.43
CA PHE A 32 14.00 11.98 -2.23
C PHE A 32 12.51 12.15 -2.56
N SER A 33 12.17 12.96 -3.58
CA SER A 33 10.79 13.15 -4.01
C SER A 33 10.16 11.86 -4.52
N PHE A 34 10.92 11.02 -5.24
CA PHE A 34 10.48 9.72 -5.68
C PHE A 34 10.08 8.81 -4.51
N TYR A 35 10.95 8.64 -3.50
CA TYR A 35 10.64 7.81 -2.33
C TYR A 35 9.45 8.37 -1.54
N PHE A 36 9.31 9.70 -1.46
CA PHE A 36 8.16 10.33 -0.84
C PHE A 36 6.85 9.95 -1.57
N ILE A 37 6.80 10.08 -2.89
CA ILE A 37 5.62 9.70 -3.69
C ILE A 37 5.35 8.19 -3.58
N LEU A 38 6.40 7.36 -3.62
CA LEU A 38 6.30 5.91 -3.47
C LEU A 38 5.67 5.53 -2.12
N PHE A 39 6.03 6.23 -1.05
CA PHE A 39 5.45 6.02 0.27
C PHE A 39 3.94 6.30 0.28
N PHE A 40 3.47 7.40 -0.29
CA PHE A 40 2.03 7.68 -0.42
C PHE A 40 1.32 6.63 -1.28
N TYR A 41 1.94 6.22 -2.39
CA TYR A 41 1.39 5.18 -3.25
C TYR A 41 1.21 3.85 -2.50
N MET A 42 2.20 3.43 -1.71
CA MET A 42 2.12 2.23 -0.86
C MET A 42 0.97 2.30 0.13
N ILE A 43 0.77 3.46 0.80
CA ILE A 43 -0.36 3.67 1.71
C ILE A 43 -1.68 3.47 0.96
N VAL A 44 -1.83 4.10 -0.20
CA VAL A 44 -3.05 3.97 -1.01
C VAL A 44 -3.28 2.51 -1.40
N VAL A 45 -2.26 1.80 -1.89
CA VAL A 45 -2.38 0.40 -2.28
C VAL A 45 -2.82 -0.48 -1.12
N ILE A 46 -2.24 -0.31 0.08
CA ILE A 46 -2.61 -1.11 1.26
C ILE A 46 -4.06 -0.85 1.68
N TRP A 47 -4.48 0.41 1.68
CA TRP A 47 -5.77 0.83 2.23
C TRP A 47 -6.92 0.76 1.23
N ILE A 48 -6.66 0.83 -0.08
CA ILE A 48 -7.72 0.87 -1.10
C ILE A 48 -8.47 -0.46 -1.20
N PHE A 49 -7.81 -1.61 -1.00
CA PHE A 49 -8.47 -2.92 -0.99
C PHE A 49 -9.47 -3.09 0.16
N PRO A 50 -9.11 -2.86 1.44
CA PRO A 50 -10.07 -2.94 2.52
C PRO A 50 -11.16 -1.87 2.41
N LEU A 51 -10.85 -0.69 1.87
CA LEU A 51 -11.86 0.35 1.63
C LEU A 51 -12.88 -0.07 0.57
N LEU A 52 -12.44 -0.65 -0.54
CA LEU A 52 -13.31 -1.13 -1.61
C LEU A 52 -14.23 -2.26 -1.14
N ALA A 53 -13.78 -3.10 -0.20
CA ALA A 53 -14.56 -4.19 0.34
C ALA A 53 -15.65 -3.74 1.32
N HIS A 54 -15.44 -2.62 2.02
CA HIS A 54 -16.32 -2.21 3.13
C HIS A 54 -17.12 -0.93 2.87
N TYR A 55 -16.59 0.03 2.10
CA TYR A 55 -17.23 1.30 1.81
C TYR A 55 -17.56 1.42 0.32
N GLN A 56 -18.79 1.84 0.00
CA GLN A 56 -19.15 2.26 -1.37
C GLN A 56 -19.02 3.79 -1.48
N THR A 57 -17.88 4.27 -1.95
CA THR A 57 -17.66 5.69 -2.27
C THR A 57 -17.30 5.91 -3.74
N ASN A 58 -17.09 7.17 -4.14
CA ASN A 58 -16.66 7.52 -5.50
C ASN A 58 -15.14 7.34 -5.65
N TRP A 59 -14.65 7.24 -6.88
CA TRP A 59 -13.26 6.87 -7.21
C TRP A 59 -12.18 7.72 -6.54
N PHE A 60 -12.35 9.05 -6.55
CA PHE A 60 -11.47 9.97 -5.83
C PHE A 60 -11.65 9.92 -4.30
N GLY A 61 -12.85 9.56 -3.84
CA GLY A 61 -13.16 9.36 -2.42
C GLY A 61 -12.36 8.21 -1.81
N TYR A 62 -12.16 7.12 -2.55
CA TYR A 62 -11.32 6.00 -2.10
C TYR A 62 -9.88 6.40 -1.85
N ILE A 63 -9.26 7.13 -2.79
CA ILE A 63 -7.87 7.57 -2.67
C ILE A 63 -7.74 8.55 -1.50
N ARG A 64 -8.63 9.54 -1.40
CA ARG A 64 -8.61 10.51 -0.32
C ARG A 64 -8.79 9.86 1.04
N ASN A 65 -9.77 8.97 1.20
CA ASN A 65 -10.00 8.28 2.46
C ASN A 65 -8.87 7.32 2.80
N ALA A 66 -8.30 6.62 1.82
CA ALA A 66 -7.14 5.75 2.03
C ALA A 66 -5.93 6.53 2.56
N VAL A 67 -5.64 7.71 1.99
CA VAL A 67 -4.57 8.60 2.48
C VAL A 67 -4.88 9.13 3.87
N ILE A 68 -6.10 9.63 4.12
CA ILE A 68 -6.48 10.18 5.43
C ILE A 68 -6.39 9.11 6.52
N ILE A 69 -6.95 7.92 6.30
CA ILE A 69 -6.93 6.83 7.27
C ILE A 69 -5.49 6.36 7.48
N GLY A 70 -4.75 6.16 6.38
CA GLY A 70 -3.36 5.70 6.42
C GLY A 70 -2.43 6.64 7.18
N LEU A 71 -2.63 7.96 7.07
CA LEU A 71 -1.87 8.97 7.81
C LEU A 71 -2.36 9.13 9.26
N THR A 72 -3.68 9.18 9.47
CA THR A 72 -4.28 9.37 10.81
C THR A 72 -3.97 8.19 11.72
N LYS A 73 -3.89 6.99 11.15
CA LYS A 73 -3.64 5.73 11.86
C LYS A 73 -2.33 5.10 11.40
N ILE A 74 -1.26 5.89 11.36
CA ILE A 74 0.07 5.46 10.88
C ILE A 74 0.59 4.20 11.58
N HIS A 75 0.30 4.03 12.87
CA HIS A 75 0.65 2.82 13.64
C HIS A 75 0.07 1.54 13.02
N TYR A 76 -1.17 1.61 12.52
CA TYR A 76 -1.83 0.48 11.87
C TYR A 76 -1.35 0.27 10.42
N THR A 77 -1.01 1.35 9.72
CA THR A 77 -0.32 1.26 8.43
C THR A 77 1.03 0.57 8.59
N MET A 78 1.77 0.89 9.66
CA MET A 78 3.06 0.27 9.98
C MET A 78 2.88 -1.21 10.35
N ALA A 79 1.85 -1.55 11.11
CA ALA A 79 1.51 -2.95 11.40
C ALA A 79 1.14 -3.73 10.12
N SER A 80 0.35 -3.13 9.22
CA SER A 80 0.00 -3.75 7.94
C SER A 80 1.23 -3.95 7.05
N GLY A 81 2.13 -2.96 7.00
CA GLY A 81 3.42 -3.06 6.34
C GLY A 81 4.30 -4.16 6.92
N LEU A 82 4.31 -4.33 8.24
CA LEU A 82 5.07 -5.38 8.92
C LEU A 82 4.51 -6.77 8.58
N VAL A 83 3.19 -6.93 8.52
CA VAL A 83 2.55 -8.18 8.06
C VAL A 83 2.93 -8.48 6.61
N ILE A 84 2.88 -7.50 5.72
CA ILE A 84 3.32 -7.65 4.32
C ILE A 84 4.78 -8.08 4.27
N PHE A 85 5.65 -7.41 5.03
CA PHE A 85 7.08 -7.71 5.08
C PHE A 85 7.35 -9.15 5.56
N LEU A 86 6.69 -9.59 6.63
CA LEU A 86 6.81 -10.96 7.13
C LEU A 86 6.35 -11.98 6.09
N VAL A 87 5.18 -11.76 5.46
CA VAL A 87 4.66 -12.67 4.43
C VAL A 87 5.63 -12.78 3.26
N VAL A 88 6.19 -11.66 2.79
CA VAL A 88 7.18 -11.65 1.71
C VAL A 88 8.47 -12.34 2.15
N TYR A 89 8.99 -12.05 3.34
CA TYR A 89 10.21 -12.65 3.88
C TYR A 89 10.08 -14.19 3.95
N PHE A 90 9.01 -14.71 4.54
CA PHE A 90 8.75 -16.14 4.60
C PHE A 90 8.50 -16.77 3.22
N SER A 91 7.92 -16.01 2.27
CA SER A 91 7.68 -16.52 0.93
C SER A 91 8.97 -16.63 0.10
N LEU A 92 9.99 -15.81 0.38
CA LEU A 92 11.30 -15.90 -0.28
C LEU A 92 12.06 -17.17 0.11
N ASP A 93 11.90 -17.63 1.36
CA ASP A 93 12.47 -18.91 1.83
C ASP A 93 11.77 -20.14 1.19
N TYR A 94 10.50 -19.98 0.79
CA TYR A 94 9.70 -21.07 0.21
C TYR A 94 9.03 -20.63 -1.10
N PRO A 95 9.73 -20.72 -2.25
CA PRO A 95 9.25 -20.18 -3.52
C PRO A 95 7.94 -20.80 -4.04
N GLY A 96 7.60 -22.01 -3.58
CA GLY A 96 6.32 -22.66 -3.91
C GLY A 96 5.08 -22.00 -3.25
N ILE A 97 5.28 -21.23 -2.19
CA ILE A 97 4.21 -20.54 -1.44
C ILE A 97 3.86 -19.20 -2.10
N ILE A 98 4.80 -18.62 -2.87
CA ILE A 98 4.70 -17.27 -3.47
C ILE A 98 3.40 -17.05 -4.28
N PRO A 99 3.07 -17.87 -5.29
CA PRO A 99 1.96 -17.52 -6.18
C PRO A 99 0.58 -17.77 -5.58
N PHE A 100 0.44 -18.71 -4.64
CA PHE A 100 -0.86 -19.13 -4.11
C PHE A 100 -1.18 -18.55 -2.73
N PHE A 101 -0.19 -18.43 -1.85
CA PHE A 101 -0.43 -18.12 -0.44
C PHE A 101 -0.06 -16.69 -0.07
N SER A 102 0.95 -16.08 -0.70
CA SER A 102 1.41 -14.74 -0.30
C SER A 102 0.32 -13.68 -0.46
N ILE A 103 -0.34 -13.64 -1.63
CA ILE A 103 -1.39 -12.66 -1.91
C ILE A 103 -2.58 -12.85 -0.96
N GLY A 104 -2.98 -14.10 -0.69
CA GLY A 104 -4.08 -14.42 0.20
C GLY A 104 -3.80 -14.06 1.66
N LEU A 105 -2.63 -14.46 2.19
CA LEU A 105 -2.20 -14.13 3.56
C LEU A 105 -2.08 -12.63 3.77
N THR A 106 -1.49 -11.92 2.81
CA THR A 106 -1.40 -10.46 2.85
C THR A 106 -2.78 -9.81 2.85
N ALA A 107 -3.70 -10.27 1.99
CA ALA A 107 -5.06 -9.73 1.93
C ALA A 107 -5.83 -9.95 3.24
N ILE A 108 -5.76 -11.17 3.80
CA ILE A 108 -6.40 -11.50 5.09
C ILE A 108 -5.82 -10.64 6.21
N GLY A 109 -4.49 -10.52 6.29
CA GLY A 109 -3.82 -9.72 7.31
C GLY A 109 -4.20 -8.24 7.24
N CYS A 110 -4.19 -7.64 6.04
CA CYS A 110 -4.60 -6.25 5.85
C CYS A 110 -6.08 -6.04 6.16
N MET A 111 -6.95 -6.97 5.77
CA MET A 111 -8.39 -6.86 6.03
C MET A 111 -8.71 -7.01 7.51
N TRP A 112 -7.99 -7.88 8.24
CA TRP A 112 -8.15 -8.04 9.68
C TRP A 112 -7.77 -6.77 10.45
N ILE A 113 -6.66 -6.12 10.05
CA ILE A 113 -6.25 -4.83 10.61
C ILE A 113 -7.28 -3.74 10.28
N ALA A 114 -7.77 -3.70 9.04
CA ALA A 114 -8.77 -2.73 8.63
C ALA A 114 -10.09 -2.88 9.40
N MET A 115 -10.55 -4.11 9.65
CA MET A 115 -11.74 -4.37 10.48
C MET A 115 -11.61 -3.83 11.90
N GLN A 116 -10.43 -3.93 12.52
CA GLN A 116 -10.18 -3.32 13.84
C GLN A 116 -10.31 -1.80 13.82
N ILE A 117 -9.96 -1.15 12.70
CA ILE A 117 -10.09 0.31 12.55
C ILE A 117 -11.54 0.68 12.26
N PHE A 118 -12.21 -0.04 11.37
CA PHE A 118 -13.62 0.22 11.06
C PHE A 118 -14.49 0.03 12.30
N GLY A 119 -14.28 -1.01 13.10
CA GLY A 119 -15.00 -1.20 14.37
C GLY A 119 -14.78 -0.05 15.37
N GLN A 120 -13.55 0.50 15.45
CA GLN A 120 -13.27 1.67 16.31
C GLN A 120 -13.87 2.98 15.76
N LEU A 121 -13.99 3.11 14.44
CA LEU A 121 -14.63 4.28 13.83
C LEU A 121 -16.14 4.23 14.05
N ASP A 122 -16.76 3.06 13.86
CA ASP A 122 -18.21 2.87 14.02
C ASP A 122 -18.65 3.11 15.47
N GLN A 123 -17.88 2.61 16.45
CA GLN A 123 -18.13 2.84 17.88
C GLN A 123 -18.01 4.30 18.33
N ARG A 124 -17.35 5.17 17.56
CA ARG A 124 -17.27 6.61 17.88
C ARG A 124 -18.42 7.43 17.30
N THR A 125 -19.24 6.83 16.43
CA THR A 125 -20.38 7.48 15.77
C THR A 125 -21.73 6.99 16.30
N SER A 126 -21.75 6.06 17.25
CA SER A 126 -22.94 5.53 17.92
C SER A 126 -23.03 5.98 19.37
#